data_AF-A0AAV7JDG3-F1
#
_entry.id   AF-A0AAV7JDG3-F1
#
_cell.length_a   1.000
_cell.length_b   1.000
_cell.length_c   1.000
_cell.angle_alpha   90.00
_cell.angle_beta   90.00
_cell.angle_gamma   90.00
#
_symmetry.space_group_name_H-M   'P 1'
#
loop_
_entity.id
_entity.type
_entity.pdbx_description
1 polymer ?
#
loop_
_entity_poly.entity_id
_entity_poly.type
_entity_poly.pdbx_seq_one_letter_code
_entity_poly.pdbx_strand_id
1 'polypeptide(L)'
;MKMMRLIGLILIGDVAQENMNCLRFEILELANKVRTIAKFFKRSPLKNDVLQRYVKEIYPNGLNLILYCKTRWRSLLNMFERIVKIKLPFQKVLLDLQEVINLSDHEITEISRIIHSLGPINAALEALCKRDANLITTEATIKFLLDESLSSHSSLNEAIQKAINQRMVQERYKDAAVIPQCLHNPQAQLEKDV
;
A
#
# COMPACT_ATOMS: atom_id res chain seq x y z
N MET A 1 -6.73 -12.44 9.75
CA MET A 1 -5.50 -12.77 9.00
C MET A 1 -5.70 -12.93 7.48
N LYS A 2 -6.88 -13.33 6.97
CA LYS A 2 -7.16 -13.47 5.52
C LYS A 2 -7.19 -12.13 4.76
N MET A 3 -7.56 -11.03 5.41
CA MET A 3 -7.61 -9.70 4.78
C MET A 3 -6.21 -9.09 4.48
N MET A 4 -5.18 -9.45 5.27
CA MET A 4 -3.78 -9.11 4.95
C MET A 4 -3.26 -9.85 3.71
N ARG A 5 -3.79 -11.06 3.43
CA ARG A 5 -3.54 -11.75 2.16
C ARG A 5 -4.27 -11.09 0.99
N LEU A 6 -5.36 -10.35 1.21
CA LEU A 6 -6.17 -9.73 0.14
C LEU A 6 -5.37 -8.70 -0.68
N ILE A 7 -4.66 -7.80 0.00
CA ILE A 7 -3.81 -6.79 -0.67
C ILE A 7 -2.46 -7.36 -1.06
N GLY A 8 -1.99 -8.37 -0.32
CA GLY A 8 -0.90 -9.23 -0.77
C GLY A 8 -1.21 -9.90 -2.12
N LEU A 9 -2.43 -10.38 -2.36
CA LEU A 9 -2.83 -10.94 -3.65
C LEU A 9 -3.00 -9.84 -4.72
N ILE A 10 -3.59 -8.69 -4.39
CA ILE A 10 -3.73 -7.57 -5.35
C ILE A 10 -2.36 -7.00 -5.79
N LEU A 11 -1.35 -6.99 -4.91
CA LEU A 11 -0.01 -6.44 -5.23
C LEU A 11 1.06 -7.51 -5.52
N ILE A 12 0.88 -8.77 -5.09
CA ILE A 12 1.90 -9.84 -5.15
C ILE A 12 1.41 -11.11 -5.88
N GLY A 13 0.10 -11.37 -6.07
CA GLY A 13 -0.30 -12.51 -6.91
C GLY A 13 -1.79 -12.78 -7.10
N ASP A 14 -2.13 -13.07 -8.37
CA ASP A 14 -3.25 -13.88 -8.86
C ASP A 14 -4.63 -13.23 -9.04
N VAL A 15 -4.66 -12.05 -9.68
CA VAL A 15 -5.82 -11.64 -10.50
C VAL A 15 -5.32 -11.34 -11.90
N ALA A 16 -5.56 -12.26 -12.82
CA ALA A 16 -5.22 -12.16 -14.22
C ALA A 16 -6.10 -11.11 -14.91
N GLN A 17 -5.60 -9.88 -14.99
CA GLN A 17 -6.09 -8.87 -15.93
C GLN A 17 -4.87 -8.15 -16.52
N GLU A 18 -4.73 -8.11 -17.84
CA GLU A 18 -3.57 -7.51 -18.53
C GLU A 18 -3.29 -6.06 -18.08
N ASN A 19 -4.34 -5.26 -17.89
CA ASN A 19 -4.22 -3.88 -17.37
C ASN A 19 -3.67 -3.80 -15.95
N MET A 20 -3.91 -4.82 -15.12
CA MET A 20 -3.41 -4.89 -13.74
C MET A 20 -1.93 -5.28 -13.70
N ASN A 21 -1.44 -6.01 -14.71
CA ASN A 21 -0.04 -6.40 -14.82
C ASN A 21 0.86 -5.23 -15.26
N CYS A 22 0.40 -4.38 -16.18
CA CYS A 22 1.12 -3.17 -16.60
C CYS A 22 1.27 -2.18 -15.44
N LEU A 23 0.17 -1.89 -14.74
CA LEU A 23 0.18 -0.99 -13.58
C LEU A 23 1.07 -1.53 -12.44
N ARG A 24 1.07 -2.85 -12.24
CA ARG A 24 1.97 -3.51 -11.28
C ARG A 24 3.44 -3.35 -11.67
N PHE A 25 3.77 -3.48 -12.95
CA PHE A 25 5.13 -3.30 -13.45
C PHE A 25 5.63 -1.87 -13.21
N GLU A 26 4.83 -0.86 -13.55
CA GLU A 26 5.16 0.57 -13.36
C GLU A 26 5.42 0.90 -11.88
N ILE A 27 4.54 0.44 -10.97
CA ILE A 27 4.71 0.64 -9.52
C ILE A 27 5.99 -0.03 -9.03
N LEU A 28 6.30 -1.24 -9.51
CA LEU A 28 7.50 -1.97 -9.12
C LEU A 28 8.78 -1.32 -9.64
N GLU A 29 8.77 -0.79 -10.86
CA GLU A 29 9.89 -0.06 -11.43
C GLU A 29 10.22 1.19 -10.60
N LEU A 30 9.19 1.99 -10.30
CA LEU A 30 9.30 3.16 -9.46
C LEU A 30 9.77 2.80 -8.04
N ALA A 31 9.23 1.74 -7.45
CA ALA A 31 9.66 1.23 -6.15
C ALA A 31 11.13 0.79 -6.15
N ASN A 32 11.60 0.13 -7.22
CA ASN A 32 12.99 -0.28 -7.36
C ASN A 32 13.92 0.92 -7.51
N LYS A 33 13.52 1.96 -8.25
CA LYS A 33 14.29 3.19 -8.38
C LYS A 33 14.45 3.89 -7.03
N VAL A 34 13.35 4.10 -6.30
CA VAL A 34 13.38 4.68 -4.94
C VAL A 34 14.20 3.81 -3.99
N ARG A 35 14.13 2.48 -4.12
CA ARG A 35 14.96 1.55 -3.34
C ARG A 35 16.44 1.70 -3.65
N THR A 36 16.83 1.86 -4.91
CA THR A 36 18.23 2.08 -5.30
C THR A 36 18.76 3.36 -4.71
N ILE A 37 17.98 4.44 -4.75
CA ILE A 37 18.27 5.71 -4.10
C ILE A 37 18.47 5.51 -2.59
N ALA A 38 17.50 4.89 -1.91
CA ALA A 38 17.60 4.65 -0.48
C ALA A 38 18.81 3.79 -0.10
N LYS A 39 19.18 2.80 -0.93
CA LYS A 39 20.40 2.00 -0.75
C LYS A 39 21.67 2.82 -0.95
N PHE A 40 21.67 3.74 -1.91
CA PHE A 40 22.83 4.58 -2.21
C PHE A 40 23.26 5.38 -0.97
N PHE A 41 22.31 6.04 -0.31
CA PHE A 41 22.58 6.76 0.95
C PHE A 41 22.93 5.79 2.09
N LYS A 42 22.20 4.68 2.26
CA LYS A 42 22.49 3.73 3.34
C LYS A 42 23.85 3.03 3.24
N ARG A 43 24.42 2.90 2.04
CA ARG A 43 25.73 2.26 1.83
C ARG A 43 26.90 3.16 2.17
N SER A 44 26.71 4.48 2.18
CA SER A 44 27.77 5.44 2.48
C SER A 44 27.40 6.25 3.72
N PRO A 45 28.00 5.97 4.88
CA PRO A 45 27.75 6.71 6.12
C PRO A 45 27.92 8.22 5.93
N LEU A 46 28.98 8.63 5.23
CA LEU A 46 29.25 10.04 4.93
C LEU A 46 28.11 10.72 4.16
N LYS A 47 27.61 10.08 3.09
CA LYS A 47 26.49 10.64 2.29
C LYS A 47 25.19 10.67 3.09
N ASN A 48 24.95 9.65 3.92
CA ASN A 48 23.81 9.63 4.81
C ASN A 48 23.88 10.74 5.85
N ASP A 49 25.06 11.03 6.41
CA ASP A 49 25.24 12.09 7.40
C ASP A 49 24.99 13.47 6.78
N VAL A 50 25.46 13.71 5.56
CA VAL A 50 25.16 14.93 4.81
C VAL A 50 23.65 15.08 4.60
N LEU A 51 22.97 14.01 4.17
CA LEU A 51 21.51 14.03 4.05
C LEU A 51 20.82 14.31 5.39
N GLN A 52 21.25 13.67 6.46
CA GLN A 52 20.65 13.86 7.78
C GLN A 52 20.87 15.26 8.35
N ARG A 53 21.94 15.96 7.99
CA ARG A 53 22.12 17.39 8.34
C ARG A 53 21.00 18.23 7.73
N TYR A 54 20.81 18.17 6.42
CA TYR A 54 19.74 18.89 5.74
C TYR A 54 18.33 18.47 6.16
N VAL A 55 18.13 17.20 6.47
CA VAL A 55 16.86 16.72 6.99
C VAL A 55 16.57 17.28 8.38
N LYS A 56 17.58 17.36 9.26
CA LYS A 56 17.43 17.91 10.62
C LYS A 56 17.16 19.40 10.64
N GLU A 57 17.64 20.15 9.64
CA GLU A 57 17.33 21.57 9.47
C GLU A 57 15.84 21.82 9.24
N ILE A 58 15.18 20.94 8.46
CA ILE A 58 13.74 21.07 8.16
C ILE A 58 12.89 20.33 9.20
N TYR A 59 13.37 19.18 9.67
CA TYR A 59 12.65 18.28 10.56
C TYR A 59 13.51 17.97 11.79
N PRO A 60 13.26 18.64 12.94
CA PRO A 60 14.14 18.52 14.12
C PRO A 60 14.21 17.10 14.70
N ASN A 61 13.18 16.28 14.49
CA ASN A 61 13.14 14.88 14.94
C ASN A 61 14.01 13.94 14.09
N GLY A 62 14.53 14.41 12.95
CA GLY A 62 15.25 13.60 11.98
C GLY A 62 14.33 12.63 11.23
N LEU A 63 14.52 12.52 9.91
CA LEU A 63 13.84 11.52 9.09
C LEU A 63 14.86 10.64 8.38
N ASN A 64 14.90 9.37 8.78
CA ASN A 64 15.71 8.38 8.09
C ASN A 64 14.99 7.80 6.88
N LEU A 65 15.76 7.50 5.83
CA LEU A 65 15.25 6.77 4.67
C LEU A 65 14.89 5.33 5.07
N ILE A 66 13.72 4.88 4.62
CA ILE A 66 13.20 3.53 4.88
C ILE A 66 13.35 2.70 3.60
N LEU A 67 13.66 1.41 3.74
CA LEU A 67 13.62 0.47 2.63
C LEU A 67 12.33 -0.35 2.73
N TYR A 68 11.58 -0.45 1.64
CA TYR A 68 10.40 -1.31 1.64
C TYR A 68 10.76 -2.80 1.67
N CYS A 69 9.85 -3.61 2.19
CA CYS A 69 9.90 -5.06 2.17
C CYS A 69 8.94 -5.58 1.08
N LYS A 70 9.42 -6.46 0.20
CA LYS A 70 8.64 -6.96 -0.94
C LYS A 70 7.34 -7.67 -0.52
N THR A 71 7.32 -8.28 0.66
CA THR A 71 6.18 -9.08 1.16
C THR A 71 5.16 -8.27 1.96
N ARG A 72 5.42 -6.97 2.23
CA ARG A 72 4.55 -6.12 3.06
C ARG A 72 4.27 -4.81 2.36
N TRP A 73 3.13 -4.72 1.67
CA TRP A 73 2.74 -3.54 0.90
C TRP A 73 2.76 -2.23 1.72
N ARG A 74 2.40 -2.26 3.02
CA ARG A 74 2.47 -1.08 3.91
C ARG A 74 3.88 -0.46 3.97
N SER A 75 4.92 -1.29 3.87
CA SER A 75 6.29 -0.79 3.85
C SER A 75 6.66 -0.06 2.56
N LEU A 76 5.96 -0.34 1.45
CA LEU A 76 6.08 0.40 0.20
C LEU A 76 5.49 1.79 0.37
N LEU A 77 4.27 1.88 0.90
CA LEU A 77 3.60 3.15 1.19
C LEU A 77 4.48 4.02 2.11
N ASN A 78 4.97 3.46 3.21
CA ASN A 78 5.86 4.18 4.14
C ASN A 78 7.15 4.69 3.47
N MET A 79 7.71 3.94 2.51
CA MET A 79 8.91 4.35 1.78
C MET A 79 8.59 5.52 0.83
N PHE A 80 7.47 5.43 0.12
CA PHE A 80 6.99 6.47 -0.78
C PHE A 80 6.62 7.76 -0.05
N GLU A 81 5.88 7.69 1.05
CA GLU A 81 5.59 8.88 1.88
C GLU A 81 6.88 9.52 2.40
N ARG A 82 7.87 8.70 2.78
CA ARG A 82 9.15 9.21 3.29
C ARG A 82 9.94 9.93 2.22
N ILE A 83 10.01 9.39 0.99
CA ILE A 83 10.78 10.04 -0.08
C ILE A 83 10.14 11.36 -0.52
N VAL A 84 8.80 11.41 -0.58
CA VAL A 84 8.07 12.65 -0.91
C VAL A 84 8.30 13.72 0.16
N LYS A 85 8.25 13.36 1.45
CA LYS A 85 8.53 14.30 2.56
C LYS A 85 9.96 14.84 2.56
N ILE A 86 10.93 14.03 2.14
CA ILE A 86 12.36 14.39 2.12
C ILE A 86 12.78 14.96 0.76
N LYS A 87 11.87 15.19 -0.20
CA LYS A 87 12.19 15.69 -1.54
C LYS A 87 13.13 16.90 -1.53
N LEU A 88 12.85 17.91 -0.71
CA LEU A 88 13.62 19.16 -0.68
C LEU A 88 15.05 18.97 -0.15
N PRO A 89 15.28 18.37 1.05
CA PRO A 89 16.63 18.02 1.49
C PRO A 89 17.37 17.12 0.50
N PHE A 90 16.64 16.17 -0.09
CA PHE A 90 17.20 15.23 -1.04
C PHE A 90 17.77 15.93 -2.28
N GLN A 91 17.00 16.83 -2.89
CA GLN A 91 17.44 17.60 -4.06
C GLN A 91 18.67 18.47 -3.75
N LYS A 92 18.71 19.12 -2.58
CA LYS A 92 19.88 19.90 -2.15
C LYS A 92 21.14 19.04 -2.04
N VAL A 93 21.03 17.89 -1.38
CA VAL A 93 22.16 16.95 -1.20
C VAL A 93 22.68 16.43 -2.54
N LEU A 94 21.79 16.14 -3.49
CA LEU A 94 22.20 15.70 -4.82
C LEU A 94 22.97 16.77 -5.58
N LEU A 95 22.57 18.04 -5.45
CA LEU A 95 23.30 19.17 -6.05
C LEU A 95 24.69 19.32 -5.43
N ASP A 96 24.80 19.23 -4.10
CA ASP A 96 26.08 19.36 -3.40
C ASP A 96 27.06 18.23 -3.69
N LEU A 97 26.54 17.00 -3.81
CA LEU A 97 27.35 15.82 -4.12
C LEU A 97 27.62 15.66 -5.63
N GLN A 98 27.02 16.49 -6.49
CA GLN A 98 27.07 16.41 -7.95
C GLN A 98 26.68 15.01 -8.50
N GLU A 99 25.69 14.38 -7.87
CA GLU A 99 25.28 13.02 -8.20
C GLU A 99 24.13 12.99 -9.23
N VAL A 100 24.20 12.05 -10.17
CA VAL A 100 23.24 11.95 -11.29
C VAL A 100 21.94 11.24 -10.89
N ILE A 101 21.92 10.55 -9.74
CA ILE A 101 20.77 9.74 -9.32
C ILE A 101 19.66 10.66 -8.79
N ASN A 102 18.65 10.95 -9.62
CA ASN A 102 17.51 11.79 -9.24
C ASN A 102 16.16 11.12 -9.56
N LEU A 103 15.10 11.59 -8.89
CA LEU A 103 13.71 11.35 -9.27
C LEU A 103 13.21 12.53 -10.08
N SER A 104 12.58 12.27 -11.22
CA SER A 104 11.94 13.33 -11.99
C SER A 104 10.71 13.85 -11.26
N ASP A 105 10.31 15.09 -11.56
CA ASP A 105 9.08 15.65 -10.97
C ASP A 105 7.83 14.84 -11.37
N HIS A 106 7.84 14.24 -12.56
CA HIS A 106 6.81 13.29 -12.99
C HIS A 106 6.76 12.06 -12.08
N GLU A 107 7.91 11.41 -11.81
CA GLU A 107 7.99 10.25 -10.92
C GLU A 107 7.51 10.58 -9.51
N ILE A 108 7.82 11.77 -9.00
CA ILE A 108 7.36 12.22 -7.68
C ILE A 108 5.85 12.43 -7.66
N THR A 109 5.29 12.96 -8.74
CA THR A 109 3.84 13.14 -8.91
C THR A 109 3.15 11.78 -8.94
N GLU A 110 3.70 10.82 -9.67
CA GLU A 110 3.20 9.44 -9.70
C GLU A 110 3.28 8.75 -8.34
N ILE A 111 4.40 8.90 -7.61
CA ILE A 111 4.50 8.40 -6.23
C ILE A 111 3.39 9.01 -5.37
N SER A 112 3.14 10.32 -5.50
CA SER A 112 2.09 11.02 -4.73
C SER A 112 0.69 10.52 -5.08
N ARG A 113 0.42 10.25 -6.36
CA ARG A 113 -0.83 9.64 -6.83
C ARG A 113 -1.05 8.24 -6.26
N ILE A 114 0.01 7.42 -6.21
CA ILE A 114 -0.02 6.09 -5.62
C ILE A 114 -0.30 6.18 -4.11
N ILE A 115 0.37 7.09 -3.39
CA ILE A 115 0.12 7.32 -1.96
C ILE A 115 -1.35 7.69 -1.72
N HIS A 116 -1.89 8.62 -2.52
CA HIS A 116 -3.28 9.07 -2.38
C HIS A 116 -4.27 7.92 -2.62
N SER A 117 -4.01 7.07 -3.61
CA SER A 117 -4.87 5.92 -3.93
C SER A 117 -4.80 4.81 -2.86
N LEU A 118 -3.62 4.60 -2.25
CA LEU A 118 -3.40 3.55 -1.26
C LEU A 118 -3.69 3.99 0.18
N GLY A 119 -3.74 5.29 0.46
CA GLY A 119 -4.01 5.85 1.78
C GLY A 119 -5.36 5.39 2.38
N PRO A 120 -6.48 5.50 1.64
CA PRO A 120 -7.79 5.02 2.08
C PRO A 120 -7.80 3.52 2.40
N ILE A 121 -7.12 2.71 1.58
CA ILE A 121 -6.96 1.27 1.83
C ILE A 121 -6.22 1.03 3.14
N ASN A 122 -5.17 1.82 3.42
CA ASN A 122 -4.43 1.70 4.66
C ASN A 122 -5.30 2.00 5.89
N ALA A 123 -6.07 3.09 5.82
CA ALA A 123 -6.98 3.51 6.89
C ALA A 123 -8.09 2.48 7.13
N ALA A 124 -8.66 1.93 6.05
CA ALA A 124 -9.66 0.89 6.13
C ALA A 124 -9.11 -0.39 6.76
N LEU A 125 -7.91 -0.83 6.37
CA LEU A 125 -7.28 -1.98 7.01
C LEU A 125 -7.01 -1.75 8.49
N GLU A 126 -6.59 -0.55 8.87
CA GLU A 126 -6.39 -0.21 10.27
C GLU A 126 -7.70 -0.33 11.05
N ALA A 127 -8.80 0.23 10.53
CA ALA A 127 -10.12 0.10 11.13
C ALA A 127 -10.56 -1.37 11.27
N LEU A 128 -10.39 -2.17 10.23
CA LEU A 128 -10.79 -3.59 10.20
C LEU A 128 -9.90 -4.49 11.06
N CYS A 129 -8.69 -4.05 11.38
CA CYS A 129 -7.75 -4.80 12.21
C CYS A 129 -7.85 -4.43 13.70
N LYS A 130 -8.73 -3.50 14.09
CA LYS A 130 -8.99 -3.21 15.50
C LYS A 130 -9.79 -4.35 16.15
N ARG A 131 -9.61 -4.54 17.46
CA ARG A 131 -10.26 -5.65 18.20
C ARG A 131 -11.78 -5.48 18.33
N ASP A 132 -12.26 -4.26 18.27
CA ASP A 132 -13.67 -3.86 18.33
C ASP A 132 -14.34 -3.84 16.95
N ALA A 133 -13.63 -4.23 15.89
CA ALA A 133 -14.20 -4.32 14.55
C ALA A 133 -15.29 -5.39 14.50
N ASN A 134 -16.53 -4.95 14.28
CA ASN A 134 -17.71 -5.79 14.08
C ASN A 134 -18.21 -5.69 12.63
N LEU A 135 -19.28 -6.42 12.31
CA LEU A 135 -19.84 -6.45 10.95
C LEU A 135 -20.28 -5.06 10.47
N ILE A 136 -20.85 -4.24 11.34
CA ILE A 136 -21.30 -2.87 11.02
C ILE A 136 -20.10 -1.99 10.67
N THR A 137 -19.04 -2.03 11.48
CA THR A 137 -17.79 -1.30 11.17
C THR A 137 -17.15 -1.80 9.89
N THR A 138 -17.30 -3.09 9.58
CA THR A 138 -16.76 -3.68 8.35
C THR A 138 -17.51 -3.18 7.13
N GLU A 139 -18.84 -3.21 7.16
CA GLU A 139 -19.69 -2.70 6.08
C GLU A 139 -19.46 -1.20 5.84
N ALA A 140 -19.44 -0.40 6.91
CA ALA A 140 -19.14 1.03 6.83
C ALA A 140 -17.74 1.30 6.24
N THR A 141 -16.73 0.49 6.61
CA THR A 141 -15.37 0.63 6.09
C THR A 141 -15.27 0.25 4.61
N ILE A 142 -15.97 -0.81 4.18
CA ILE A 142 -16.02 -1.20 2.77
C ILE A 142 -16.74 -0.12 1.94
N LYS A 143 -17.84 0.43 2.46
CA LYS A 143 -18.56 1.53 1.82
C LYS A 143 -17.65 2.76 1.66
N PHE A 144 -16.95 3.15 2.73
CA PHE A 144 -15.95 4.21 2.68
C PHE A 144 -14.90 3.99 1.58
N LEU A 145 -14.37 2.76 1.44
CA LEU A 145 -13.40 2.45 0.39
C LEU A 145 -13.96 2.59 -1.02
N LEU A 146 -15.22 2.19 -1.23
CA LEU A 146 -15.87 2.31 -2.53
C LEU A 146 -16.14 3.77 -2.86
N ASP A 147 -16.67 4.54 -1.91
CA ASP A 147 -16.97 5.97 -2.07
C ASP A 147 -15.70 6.79 -2.37
N GLU A 148 -14.62 6.54 -1.62
CA GLU A 148 -13.33 7.21 -1.81
C GLU A 148 -12.69 6.87 -3.15
N SER A 149 -12.85 5.62 -3.59
CA SER A 149 -12.32 5.18 -4.87
C SER A 149 -13.14 5.74 -6.04
N LEU A 150 -14.46 5.86 -5.91
CA LEU A 150 -15.34 6.50 -6.90
C LEU A 150 -15.02 7.99 -7.09
N SER A 151 -14.61 8.64 -6.01
CA SER A 151 -14.23 10.06 -6.02
C SER A 151 -12.90 10.33 -6.75
N SER A 152 -12.08 9.29 -6.95
CA SER A 152 -10.76 9.42 -7.55
C SER A 152 -10.64 8.58 -8.83
N HIS A 153 -10.81 9.21 -10.00
CA HIS A 153 -10.79 8.59 -11.35
C HIS A 153 -9.41 8.09 -11.84
N SER A 154 -8.58 7.56 -10.95
CA SER A 154 -7.30 6.99 -11.35
C SER A 154 -7.45 5.55 -11.82
N SER A 155 -6.68 5.15 -12.82
CA SER A 155 -6.62 3.75 -13.29
C SER A 155 -6.32 2.75 -12.17
N LEU A 156 -5.57 3.18 -11.16
CA LEU A 156 -5.26 2.40 -9.96
C LEU A 156 -6.50 2.22 -9.07
N ASN A 157 -7.30 3.26 -8.89
CA ASN A 157 -8.54 3.20 -8.10
C ASN A 157 -9.61 2.34 -8.78
N GLU A 158 -9.74 2.42 -10.09
CA GLU A 158 -10.63 1.51 -10.84
C GLU A 158 -10.22 0.05 -10.68
N ALA A 159 -8.91 -0.24 -10.74
CA ALA A 159 -8.39 -1.58 -10.52
C ALA A 159 -8.67 -2.07 -9.09
N ILE A 160 -8.50 -1.19 -8.09
CA ILE A 160 -8.82 -1.46 -6.69
C ILE A 160 -10.31 -1.76 -6.52
N GLN A 161 -11.22 -0.93 -7.08
CA GLN A 161 -12.66 -1.16 -7.00
C GLN A 161 -13.06 -2.50 -7.61
N LYS A 162 -12.55 -2.79 -8.82
CA LYS A 162 -12.81 -4.08 -9.48
C LYS A 162 -12.37 -5.25 -8.59
N ALA A 163 -11.18 -5.16 -8.00
CA ALA A 163 -10.67 -6.19 -7.11
C ALA A 163 -11.52 -6.36 -5.83
N ILE A 164 -11.96 -5.26 -5.22
CA ILE A 164 -12.85 -5.28 -4.04
C ILE A 164 -14.18 -5.95 -4.39
N ASN A 165 -14.84 -5.51 -5.48
CA ASN A 165 -16.12 -6.04 -5.92
C ASN A 165 -16.04 -7.53 -6.27
N GLN A 166 -15.01 -7.95 -7.00
CA GLN A 166 -14.78 -9.37 -7.30
C GLN A 166 -14.62 -10.20 -6.03
N ARG A 167 -13.88 -9.69 -5.04
CA ARG A 167 -13.70 -10.39 -3.75
C ARG A 167 -14.99 -10.45 -2.94
N MET A 168 -15.77 -9.39 -2.89
CA MET A 168 -17.07 -9.40 -2.23
C MET A 168 -18.00 -10.45 -2.84
N VAL A 169 -18.01 -10.56 -4.18
CA VAL A 169 -18.79 -11.58 -4.89
C VAL A 169 -18.29 -12.98 -4.55
N GLN A 170 -16.98 -13.22 -4.60
CA GLN A 170 -16.38 -14.52 -4.24
C GLN A 170 -16.70 -14.96 -2.81
N GLU A 171 -16.61 -14.06 -1.82
CA GLU A 171 -16.93 -14.38 -0.43
C GLU A 171 -18.43 -14.62 -0.25
N ARG A 172 -19.30 -13.81 -0.88
CA ARG A 172 -20.76 -14.03 -0.87
C ARG A 172 -21.15 -15.41 -1.45
N TYR A 173 -20.49 -15.87 -2.50
CA TYR A 173 -20.73 -17.21 -3.05
C TYR A 173 -20.30 -18.34 -2.11
N LYS A 174 -19.23 -18.16 -1.33
CA LYS A 174 -18.82 -19.14 -0.31
C LYS A 174 -19.82 -19.19 0.83
N ASP A 175 -20.26 -18.04 1.33
CA ASP A 175 -21.23 -17.96 2.41
C ASP A 175 -22.61 -18.48 1.97
N ALA A 176 -23.03 -18.20 0.74
CA ALA A 176 -24.27 -18.74 0.17
C ALA A 176 -24.27 -20.27 0.01
N ALA A 177 -23.10 -20.93 -0.01
CA ALA A 177 -23.01 -22.38 0.00
C ALA A 177 -23.03 -22.97 1.43
N VAL A 178 -22.51 -22.21 2.41
CA VAL A 178 -22.41 -22.62 3.82
C VAL A 178 -23.72 -22.35 4.58
N ILE A 179 -24.38 -21.22 4.33
CA ILE A 179 -25.61 -20.83 5.02
C ILE A 179 -26.73 -21.87 4.83
N PRO A 180 -27.01 -22.39 3.62
CA PRO A 180 -28.00 -23.47 3.44
C PRO A 180 -27.60 -24.75 4.18
N GLN A 181 -26.31 -25.08 4.27
CA GLN A 181 -25.84 -26.26 5.02
C GLN A 181 -26.01 -26.06 6.53
N CYS A 182 -25.75 -24.87 7.05
CA CYS A 182 -25.98 -24.50 8.45
C CYS A 182 -27.48 -24.44 8.81
N LEU A 183 -28.33 -23.97 7.90
CA LEU A 183 -29.78 -23.97 8.06
C LEU A 183 -30.38 -25.38 7.95
N HIS A 184 -29.78 -26.26 7.14
CA HIS A 184 -30.22 -27.65 6.96
C HIS A 184 -29.79 -28.56 8.11
N ASN A 185 -28.64 -28.31 8.75
CA ASN A 185 -28.22 -29.02 9.96
C ASN A 185 -27.52 -28.07 10.98
N PRO A 186 -28.25 -27.51 11.95
CA PRO A 186 -27.69 -26.58 12.92
C PRO A 186 -26.70 -27.20 13.91
N GLN A 187 -26.60 -28.54 14.01
CA GLN A 187 -25.67 -29.22 14.92
C GLN A 187 -24.29 -29.52 14.29
N ALA A 188 -24.14 -29.39 12.96
CA ALA A 188 -22.90 -29.77 12.26
C ALA A 188 -21.68 -28.87 12.55
N GLN A 189 -21.87 -27.73 13.24
CA GLN A 189 -20.77 -26.83 13.61
C GLN A 189 -20.28 -27.01 15.06
N LEU A 190 -21.03 -27.69 15.93
CA LEU A 190 -20.63 -27.88 17.34
C LEU A 190 -19.54 -28.96 17.53
N GLU A 191 -19.33 -29.83 16.54
CA GLU A 191 -18.34 -30.93 16.61
C GLU A 191 -16.96 -30.57 16.03
N LYS A 192 -16.76 -29.35 15.52
CA LYS A 192 -15.46 -28.93 14.93
C LYS A 192 -14.58 -28.09 15.85
N ASP A 193 -15.04 -27.79 17.07
CA ASP A 193 -14.31 -27.02 18.08
C ASP A 193 -13.96 -27.86 19.34
N VAL A 194 -13.51 -29.11 19.13
CA VAL A 194 -12.77 -29.90 20.15
C VAL A 194 -11.40 -30.27 19.60
#